data_AF-A0A2U2Z928-F1
#
_entry.id   AF-A0A2U2Z928-F1
#
_cell.length_a   1.000
_cell.length_b   1.000
_cell.length_c   1.000
_cell.angle_alpha   90.00
_cell.angle_beta   90.00
_cell.angle_gamma   90.00
#
_symmetry.space_group_name_H-M   'P 1'
#
loop_
_entity.id
_entity.type
_entity.pdbx_description
1 polymer ?
#
loop_
_entity_poly.entity_id
_entity_poly.type
_entity_poly.pdbx_seq_one_letter_code
_entity_poly.pdbx_strand_id
1 'polypeptide(L)'
;MERAADLAEPIKPRLRGWLHAGMVPAALIAGVVLICLARTPQAVLACGVYSVTAWLLFATSAIYHRGTWGPLGEALLRRLDHANIFLIIAGTCTPLAVLLLPPDQRSVLLWIVWAGALAGIAFRVLWVGAPRWLYTPCYLALGWAPVRYLPDFLHTGGAAVLALIVAGGLLYSAGAVVYALQRPDPSPRWFGFHEVFHALTVAAFTAHYAAISLATY
;
A
#
# COMPACT_ATOMS: atom_id res chain seq x y z
N MET A 1 3.52 38.31 16.08
CA MET A 1 3.78 36.91 16.53
C MET A 1 3.46 35.86 15.46
N GLU A 2 2.70 36.20 14.42
CA GLU A 2 2.23 35.26 13.37
C GLU A 2 3.32 34.82 12.37
N ARG A 3 4.39 35.61 12.18
CA ARG A 3 5.49 35.30 11.24
C ARG A 3 6.55 34.31 11.73
N ALA A 4 6.57 33.96 13.02
CA ALA A 4 7.61 33.10 13.59
C ALA A 4 7.24 31.61 13.61
N ALA A 5 5.94 31.28 13.51
CA ALA A 5 5.46 29.90 13.51
C ALA A 5 5.70 29.20 12.15
N ASP A 6 5.75 29.94 11.05
CA ASP A 6 5.96 29.42 9.68
C ASP A 6 7.43 29.08 9.35
N LEU A 7 8.38 29.37 10.25
CA LEU A 7 9.81 29.13 10.04
C LEU A 7 10.36 27.94 10.81
N ALA A 8 9.56 27.29 11.65
CA ALA A 8 9.97 26.06 12.32
C ALA A 8 9.88 24.91 11.31
N GLU A 9 11.02 24.32 10.93
CA GLU A 9 11.00 23.10 10.16
C GLU A 9 10.13 22.05 10.88
N PRO A 10 9.21 21.39 10.18
CA PRO A 10 8.34 20.39 10.80
C PRO A 10 9.19 19.30 11.44
N ILE A 11 9.01 19.11 12.74
CA ILE A 11 9.78 18.14 13.54
C ILE A 11 9.50 16.74 13.01
N LYS A 12 10.54 16.02 12.58
CA LYS A 12 10.44 14.59 12.25
C LYS A 12 10.12 13.81 13.53
N PRO A 13 8.96 13.13 13.63
CA PRO A 13 8.61 12.39 14.84
C PRO A 13 9.57 11.23 15.10
N ARG A 14 9.80 10.89 16.37
CA ARG A 14 10.74 9.83 16.77
C ARG A 14 10.38 8.45 16.22
N LEU A 15 9.09 8.15 16.06
CA LEU A 15 8.61 6.86 15.55
C LEU A 15 8.56 6.79 14.00
N ARG A 16 9.02 7.84 13.29
CA ARG A 16 9.04 7.88 11.83
C ARG A 16 9.76 6.65 11.26
N GLY A 17 9.03 5.92 10.42
CA GLY A 17 9.52 4.72 9.72
C GLY A 17 9.55 3.42 10.53
N TRP A 18 9.36 3.46 11.86
CA TRP A 18 9.49 2.26 12.70
C TRP A 18 8.40 1.20 12.46
N LEU A 19 7.16 1.62 12.20
CA LEU A 19 6.07 0.69 11.89
C LEU A 19 6.39 -0.16 10.65
N HIS A 20 6.84 0.48 9.57
CA HIS A 20 7.23 -0.23 8.35
C HIS A 20 8.50 -1.04 8.56
N ALA A 21 9.47 -0.56 9.34
CA ALA A 21 10.68 -1.32 9.68
C ALA A 21 10.35 -2.64 10.42
N GLY A 22 9.43 -2.60 11.39
CA GLY A 22 8.93 -3.80 12.06
C GLY A 22 8.14 -4.72 11.13
N MET A 23 7.45 -4.15 10.13
CA MET A 23 6.69 -4.90 9.14
C MET A 23 7.56 -5.61 8.10
N VAL A 24 8.80 -5.19 7.86
CA VAL A 24 9.72 -5.85 6.90
C VAL A 24 9.89 -7.35 7.17
N PRO A 25 10.35 -7.80 8.36
CA PRO A 25 10.50 -9.23 8.63
C PRO A 25 9.16 -9.96 8.65
N ALA A 26 8.11 -9.34 9.19
CA ALA A 26 6.80 -9.97 9.25
C ALA A 26 6.16 -10.13 7.85
N ALA A 27 6.31 -9.17 6.94
CA ALA A 27 5.86 -9.28 5.55
C ALA A 27 6.65 -10.33 4.77
N LEU A 28 7.95 -10.48 5.03
CA LEU A 28 8.76 -11.54 4.43
C LEU A 28 8.26 -12.92 4.87
N ILE A 29 8.10 -13.14 6.17
CA ILE A 29 7.61 -14.41 6.73
C ILE A 29 6.20 -14.71 6.23
N ALA A 30 5.30 -13.72 6.31
CA ALA A 30 3.92 -13.84 5.84
C ALA A 30 3.86 -14.22 4.35
N GLY A 31 4.71 -13.62 3.53
CA GLY A 31 4.82 -13.93 2.10
C GLY A 31 5.33 -15.34 1.84
N VAL A 32 6.39 -15.79 2.54
CA VAL A 32 6.88 -17.17 2.45
C VAL A 32 5.79 -18.17 2.82
N VAL A 33 5.08 -17.95 3.93
CA VAL A 33 3.96 -18.80 4.35
C VAL A 33 2.89 -18.86 3.27
N LEU A 34 2.50 -17.71 2.73
CA LEU A 34 1.45 -17.63 1.71
C LEU A 34 1.83 -18.38 0.42
N ILE A 35 3.09 -18.25 -0.02
CA ILE A 35 3.62 -18.93 -1.21
C ILE A 35 3.70 -20.45 -0.97
N CYS A 36 4.21 -20.89 0.18
CA CYS A 36 4.40 -22.31 0.48
C CYS A 36 3.07 -23.06 0.70
N LEU A 37 2.03 -22.38 1.19
CA LEU A 37 0.72 -22.98 1.45
C LEU A 37 -0.25 -22.85 0.25
N ALA A 38 0.13 -22.13 -0.81
CA ALA A 38 -0.68 -22.00 -2.00
C ALA A 38 -0.85 -23.33 -2.75
N ARG A 39 -2.11 -23.71 -3.01
CA ARG A 39 -2.47 -25.04 -3.53
C ARG A 39 -2.33 -25.22 -5.04
N THR A 40 -2.15 -24.13 -5.79
CA THR A 40 -2.04 -24.19 -7.26
C THR A 40 -0.87 -23.33 -7.76
N PRO A 41 -0.26 -23.65 -8.92
CA PRO A 41 0.81 -22.83 -9.50
C PRO A 41 0.40 -21.37 -9.72
N GLN A 42 -0.86 -21.13 -10.12
CA GLN A 42 -1.40 -19.79 -10.32
C GLN A 42 -1.50 -19.02 -9.00
N ALA A 43 -1.93 -19.68 -7.92
CA ALA A 43 -1.96 -19.09 -6.59
C ALA A 43 -0.54 -18.76 -6.09
N VAL A 44 0.42 -19.68 -6.28
CA VAL A 44 1.84 -19.47 -5.94
C VAL A 44 2.39 -18.21 -6.62
N LEU A 45 2.16 -18.05 -7.93
CA LEU A 45 2.63 -16.87 -8.67
C LEU A 45 1.95 -15.59 -8.19
N ALA A 46 0.62 -15.61 -8.02
CA ALA A 46 -0.13 -14.43 -7.61
C ALA A 46 0.23 -13.97 -6.19
N CYS A 47 0.37 -14.92 -5.26
CA CYS A 47 0.84 -14.67 -3.90
C CYS A 47 2.31 -14.22 -3.87
N GLY A 48 3.14 -14.72 -4.80
CA GLY A 48 4.51 -14.25 -5.00
C GLY A 48 4.58 -12.78 -5.38
N VAL A 49 3.74 -12.35 -6.34
CA VAL A 49 3.62 -10.95 -6.76
C VAL A 49 3.19 -10.05 -5.59
N TYR A 50 2.17 -10.47 -4.84
CA TYR A 50 1.74 -9.74 -3.63
C TYR A 50 2.86 -9.64 -2.59
N SER A 51 3.56 -10.74 -2.31
CA SER A 51 4.63 -10.80 -1.31
C SER A 51 5.81 -9.91 -1.67
N VAL A 52 6.26 -9.93 -2.93
CA VAL A 52 7.37 -9.09 -3.41
C VAL A 52 7.02 -7.62 -3.34
N THR A 53 5.83 -7.23 -3.82
CA THR A 53 5.40 -5.82 -3.77
C THR A 53 5.22 -5.33 -2.34
N ALA A 54 4.73 -6.17 -1.42
CA ALA A 54 4.58 -5.84 -0.01
C ALA A 54 5.94 -5.63 0.66
N TRP A 55 6.90 -6.54 0.40
CA TRP A 55 8.23 -6.42 0.95
C TRP A 55 8.95 -5.18 0.41
N LEU A 56 8.83 -4.88 -0.89
CA LEU A 56 9.37 -3.66 -1.50
C LEU A 56 8.79 -2.39 -0.86
N LEU A 57 7.46 -2.34 -0.64
CA LEU A 57 6.81 -1.24 0.04
C LEU A 57 7.40 -1.01 1.43
N PHE A 58 7.33 -2.01 2.31
CA PHE A 58 7.74 -1.85 3.70
C PHE A 58 9.26 -1.61 3.83
N ALA A 59 10.08 -2.34 3.06
CA ALA A 59 11.53 -2.19 3.11
C ALA A 59 11.99 -0.83 2.60
N THR A 60 11.49 -0.39 1.45
CA THR A 60 11.83 0.93 0.88
C THR A 60 11.39 2.05 1.81
N SER A 61 10.18 1.95 2.36
CA SER A 61 9.65 2.95 3.28
C SER A 61 10.42 3.02 4.60
N ALA A 62 10.82 1.87 5.15
CA ALA A 62 11.67 1.79 6.32
C ALA A 62 13.04 2.45 6.06
N ILE A 63 13.71 2.08 4.97
CA ILE A 63 15.02 2.65 4.58
C ILE A 63 14.90 4.17 4.41
N TYR A 64 13.91 4.61 3.64
CA TYR A 64 13.65 6.02 3.38
C TYR A 64 13.51 6.81 4.68
N HIS A 65 12.65 6.36 5.57
CA HIS A 65 12.31 7.12 6.77
C HIS A 65 13.29 6.96 7.94
N ARG A 66 14.07 5.88 8.01
CA ARG A 66 15.00 5.63 9.12
C ARG A 66 16.39 6.19 8.90
N GLY A 67 16.82 6.35 7.65
CA GLY A 67 18.14 6.89 7.35
C GLY A 67 18.21 8.41 7.17
N THR A 68 19.41 8.86 6.81
CA THR A 68 19.78 10.23 6.46
C THR A 68 20.61 10.17 5.19
N TRP A 69 20.06 10.60 4.06
CA TRP A 69 20.54 10.16 2.74
C TRP A 69 21.15 11.25 1.86
N GLY A 70 21.43 12.43 2.42
CA GLY A 70 21.80 13.61 1.63
C GLY A 70 20.71 13.99 0.60
N PRO A 71 20.88 15.09 -0.15
CA PRO A 71 19.82 15.58 -1.03
C PRO A 71 19.43 14.60 -2.15
N LEU A 72 20.43 13.96 -2.79
CA LEU A 72 20.21 13.03 -3.90
C LEU A 72 19.52 11.73 -3.42
N GLY A 73 20.03 11.12 -2.35
CA GLY A 73 19.50 9.87 -1.83
C GLY A 73 18.08 10.04 -1.28
N GLU A 74 17.83 11.15 -0.57
CA GLU A 74 16.49 11.49 -0.06
C GLU A 74 15.49 11.66 -1.21
N ALA A 75 15.89 12.33 -2.30
CA ALA A 75 15.04 12.50 -3.47
C ALA A 75 14.73 11.17 -4.18
N LEU A 76 15.72 10.29 -4.32
CA LEU A 76 15.55 8.97 -4.93
C LEU A 76 14.65 8.06 -4.09
N LEU A 77 14.98 7.89 -2.80
CA LEU A 77 14.21 7.02 -1.90
C LEU A 77 12.79 7.52 -1.73
N ARG A 78 12.56 8.83 -1.68
CA ARG A 78 11.21 9.41 -1.70
C ARG A 78 10.45 9.05 -2.97
N ARG A 79 11.10 9.01 -4.15
CA ARG A 79 10.42 8.59 -5.38
C ARG A 79 10.06 7.11 -5.34
N LEU A 80 10.99 6.25 -4.90
CA LEU A 80 10.77 4.81 -4.78
C LEU A 80 9.66 4.48 -3.77
N ASP A 81 9.68 5.10 -2.60
CA ASP A 81 8.68 4.92 -1.53
C ASP A 81 7.25 5.23 -2.03
N HIS A 82 7.08 6.34 -2.76
CA HIS A 82 5.77 6.70 -3.30
C HIS A 82 5.38 5.90 -4.56
N ALA A 83 6.36 5.48 -5.38
CA ALA A 83 6.11 4.62 -6.52
C ALA A 83 5.62 3.23 -6.08
N ASN A 84 6.17 2.71 -4.98
CA ASN A 84 5.78 1.42 -4.42
C ASN A 84 4.31 1.36 -3.98
N ILE A 85 3.66 2.49 -3.69
CA ILE A 85 2.22 2.53 -3.40
C ILE A 85 1.42 2.04 -4.61
N PHE A 86 1.79 2.43 -5.84
CA PHE A 86 1.15 1.90 -7.06
C PHE A 86 1.39 0.39 -7.21
N LEU A 87 2.62 -0.07 -6.94
CA LEU A 87 2.98 -1.48 -7.04
C LEU A 87 2.21 -2.34 -6.05
N ILE A 88 2.11 -1.96 -4.78
CA ILE A 88 1.38 -2.75 -3.79
C ILE A 88 -0.13 -2.78 -4.06
N ILE A 89 -0.71 -1.72 -4.62
CA ILE A 89 -2.12 -1.74 -5.04
C ILE A 89 -2.34 -2.82 -6.09
N ALA A 90 -1.54 -2.82 -7.16
CA ALA A 90 -1.62 -3.85 -8.21
C ALA A 90 -1.26 -5.25 -7.67
N GLY A 91 -0.24 -5.33 -6.80
CA GLY A 91 0.21 -6.55 -6.16
C GLY A 91 -0.86 -7.18 -5.27
N THR A 92 -1.63 -6.36 -4.53
CA THR A 92 -2.76 -6.81 -3.69
C THR A 92 -3.93 -7.29 -4.54
N CYS A 93 -4.23 -6.58 -5.63
CA CYS A 93 -5.31 -6.98 -6.55
C CYS A 93 -5.00 -8.28 -7.29
N THR A 94 -3.72 -8.63 -7.45
CA THR A 94 -3.30 -9.80 -8.25
C THR A 94 -3.83 -11.13 -7.69
N PRO A 95 -3.56 -11.52 -6.43
CA PRO A 95 -4.14 -12.74 -5.86
C PRO A 95 -5.66 -12.65 -5.71
N LEU A 96 -6.24 -11.47 -5.40
CA LEU A 96 -7.69 -11.32 -5.35
C LEU A 96 -8.35 -11.64 -6.70
N ALA A 97 -7.81 -11.12 -7.79
CA ALA A 97 -8.29 -11.40 -9.14
C ALA A 97 -8.08 -12.87 -9.54
N VAL A 98 -6.89 -13.42 -9.24
CA VAL A 98 -6.52 -14.78 -9.64
C VAL A 98 -7.30 -15.85 -8.86
N LEU A 99 -7.59 -15.61 -7.58
CA LEU A 99 -8.25 -16.58 -6.71
C LEU A 99 -9.77 -16.46 -6.74
N LEU A 100 -10.32 -15.24 -6.90
CA LEU A 100 -11.74 -14.99 -6.67
C LEU A 100 -12.56 -14.69 -7.93
N LEU A 101 -11.91 -14.38 -9.07
CA LEU A 101 -12.62 -14.00 -10.29
C LEU A 101 -12.54 -15.05 -11.40
N PRO A 102 -13.59 -15.14 -12.24
CA PRO A 102 -13.53 -15.89 -13.49
C PRO A 102 -12.49 -15.30 -14.46
N PRO A 103 -12.01 -16.08 -15.46
CA PRO A 103 -10.87 -15.68 -16.30
C PRO A 103 -11.03 -14.37 -17.08
N ASP A 104 -12.23 -14.06 -17.53
CA ASP A 104 -12.58 -12.84 -18.28
C ASP A 104 -12.45 -11.60 -17.39
N GLN A 105 -13.11 -11.61 -16.22
CA GLN A 105 -13.08 -10.51 -15.27
C GLN A 105 -11.69 -10.32 -14.64
N ARG A 106 -11.01 -11.44 -14.33
CA ARG A 106 -9.64 -11.45 -13.84
C ARG A 106 -8.70 -10.68 -14.76
N SER A 107 -8.75 -10.98 -16.05
CA SER A 107 -7.88 -10.36 -17.05
C SER A 107 -8.11 -8.87 -17.12
N VAL A 108 -9.37 -8.42 -17.10
CA VAL A 108 -9.73 -7.00 -17.11
C VAL A 108 -9.19 -6.28 -15.87
N LEU A 109 -9.43 -6.81 -14.67
CA LEU A 109 -8.96 -6.19 -13.43
C LEU A 109 -7.43 -6.11 -13.40
N LEU A 110 -6.74 -7.17 -13.78
CA LEU A 110 -5.26 -7.19 -13.83
C LEU A 110 -4.71 -6.13 -14.80
N TRP A 111 -5.31 -5.99 -15.99
CA TRP A 111 -4.92 -4.95 -16.94
C TRP A 111 -5.12 -3.55 -16.36
N ILE A 112 -6.26 -3.27 -15.75
CA ILE A 112 -6.55 -1.97 -15.13
C ILE A 112 -5.51 -1.64 -14.06
N VAL A 113 -5.28 -2.55 -13.11
CA VAL A 113 -4.42 -2.26 -11.96
C VAL A 113 -2.94 -2.18 -12.33
N TRP A 114 -2.45 -3.04 -13.22
CA TRP A 114 -1.05 -3.01 -13.65
C TRP A 114 -0.76 -1.90 -14.64
N ALA A 115 -1.63 -1.64 -15.61
CA ALA A 115 -1.46 -0.49 -16.51
C ALA A 115 -1.54 0.83 -15.72
N GLY A 116 -2.50 0.95 -14.79
CA GLY A 116 -2.61 2.10 -13.91
C GLY A 116 -1.40 2.27 -13.00
N ALA A 117 -0.86 1.18 -12.44
CA ALA A 117 0.35 1.23 -11.63
C ALA A 117 1.57 1.67 -12.44
N LEU A 118 1.79 1.10 -13.62
CA LEU A 118 2.89 1.48 -14.51
C LEU A 118 2.75 2.94 -14.97
N ALA A 119 1.54 3.38 -15.33
CA ALA A 119 1.28 4.77 -15.67
C ALA A 119 1.56 5.72 -14.49
N GLY A 120 1.14 5.36 -13.27
CA GLY A 120 1.41 6.12 -12.06
C GLY A 120 2.89 6.21 -11.70
N ILE A 121 3.65 5.13 -11.90
CA ILE A 121 5.10 5.08 -11.70
C ILE A 121 5.80 5.94 -12.77
N ALA A 122 5.43 5.76 -14.05
CA ALA A 122 5.98 6.56 -15.15
C ALA A 122 5.71 8.06 -14.93
N PHE A 123 4.49 8.41 -14.53
CA PHE A 123 4.11 9.76 -14.16
C PHE A 123 5.03 10.34 -13.07
N ARG A 124 5.32 9.57 -12.01
CA ARG A 124 6.22 9.96 -10.92
C ARG A 124 7.68 10.14 -11.34
N VAL A 125 8.15 9.27 -12.23
CA VAL A 125 9.56 9.24 -12.67
C VAL A 125 9.82 10.32 -13.71
N LEU A 126 8.91 10.52 -14.65
CA LEU A 126 9.06 11.45 -15.77
C LEU A 126 8.71 12.90 -15.37
N TRP A 127 7.75 13.12 -14.47
CA TRP A 127 7.34 14.47 -14.05
C TRP A 127 7.94 14.85 -12.69
N VAL A 128 9.21 15.28 -12.73
CA VAL A 128 10.03 15.62 -11.55
C VAL A 128 9.46 16.76 -10.68
N GLY A 129 8.58 17.61 -11.21
CA GLY A 129 7.97 18.75 -10.52
C GLY A 129 6.46 18.62 -10.23
N ALA A 130 5.85 17.44 -10.41
CA ALA A 130 4.41 17.32 -10.22
C ALA A 130 3.98 17.63 -8.76
N PRO A 131 2.85 18.32 -8.56
CA PRO A 131 2.33 18.60 -7.23
C PRO A 131 2.09 17.32 -6.41
N ARG A 132 2.54 17.32 -5.15
CA ARG A 132 2.45 16.13 -4.28
C ARG A 132 1.01 15.66 -4.03
N TRP A 133 0.04 16.57 -4.07
CA TRP A 133 -1.36 16.26 -3.82
C TRP A 133 -1.98 15.39 -4.92
N LEU A 134 -1.44 15.41 -6.15
CA LEU A 134 -2.02 14.71 -7.30
C LEU A 134 -1.92 13.18 -7.18
N TYR A 135 -0.93 12.69 -6.45
CA TYR A 135 -0.69 11.25 -6.32
C TYR A 135 -1.76 10.55 -5.47
N THR A 136 -2.24 11.20 -4.41
CA THR A 136 -3.22 10.59 -3.50
C THR A 136 -4.55 10.23 -4.19
N PRO A 137 -5.17 11.11 -4.99
CA PRO A 137 -6.32 10.75 -5.82
C PRO A 137 -6.04 9.59 -6.79
N CYS A 138 -4.85 9.55 -7.42
CA CYS A 138 -4.49 8.45 -8.32
C CYS A 138 -4.40 7.10 -7.57
N TYR A 139 -3.84 7.09 -6.37
CA TYR A 139 -3.80 5.89 -5.52
C TYR A 139 -5.21 5.42 -5.15
N LEU A 140 -6.09 6.35 -4.77
CA LEU A 140 -7.47 6.03 -4.43
C LEU A 140 -8.24 5.51 -5.66
N ALA A 141 -8.13 6.17 -6.81
CA ALA A 141 -8.79 5.74 -8.04
C ALA A 141 -8.37 4.31 -8.42
N LEU A 142 -7.07 4.02 -8.38
CA LEU A 142 -6.56 2.69 -8.68
C LEU A 142 -6.99 1.65 -7.62
N GLY A 143 -6.90 2.01 -6.34
CA GLY A 143 -7.25 1.14 -5.22
C GLY A 143 -8.74 0.83 -5.11
N TRP A 144 -9.60 1.66 -5.71
CA TRP A 144 -11.04 1.44 -5.78
C TRP A 144 -11.48 0.64 -7.02
N ALA A 145 -10.60 0.37 -7.98
CA ALA A 145 -10.92 -0.45 -9.15
C ALA A 145 -11.54 -1.83 -8.80
N PRO A 146 -11.12 -2.54 -7.73
CA PRO A 146 -11.74 -3.81 -7.34
C PRO A 146 -13.18 -3.70 -6.82
N VAL A 147 -13.70 -2.50 -6.51
CA VAL A 147 -15.03 -2.34 -5.91
C VAL A 147 -16.15 -2.89 -6.81
N ARG A 148 -15.99 -2.80 -8.13
CA ARG A 148 -16.94 -3.39 -9.08
C ARG A 148 -17.09 -4.91 -8.92
N TYR A 149 -16.06 -5.57 -8.39
CA TYR A 149 -15.94 -7.02 -8.29
C TYR A 149 -16.27 -7.56 -6.88
N LEU A 150 -16.72 -6.72 -5.95
CA LEU A 150 -17.15 -7.16 -4.62
C LEU A 150 -18.22 -8.27 -4.64
N PRO A 151 -19.24 -8.26 -5.53
CA PRO A 151 -20.19 -9.36 -5.62
C PRO A 151 -19.53 -10.70 -5.97
N ASP A 152 -18.60 -10.70 -6.91
CA ASP A 152 -17.84 -11.90 -7.30
C ASP A 152 -16.92 -12.37 -6.16
N PHE A 153 -16.27 -11.44 -5.45
CA PHE A 153 -15.47 -11.75 -4.27
C PHE A 153 -16.32 -12.38 -3.14
N LEU A 154 -17.55 -11.91 -2.95
CA LEU A 154 -18.48 -12.50 -1.99
C LEU A 154 -18.88 -13.92 -2.40
N HIS A 155 -19.21 -14.10 -3.68
CA HIS A 155 -19.68 -15.37 -4.20
C HIS A 155 -18.59 -16.46 -4.11
N THR A 156 -17.35 -16.13 -4.47
CA THR A 156 -16.25 -17.10 -4.48
C THR A 156 -15.54 -17.22 -3.12
N GLY A 157 -15.30 -16.11 -2.43
CA GLY A 157 -14.52 -16.06 -1.19
C GLY A 157 -15.35 -16.07 0.10
N GLY A 158 -16.66 -15.81 0.01
CA GLY A 158 -17.55 -15.73 1.17
C GLY A 158 -17.44 -14.41 1.94
N ALA A 159 -18.32 -14.27 2.95
CA ALA A 159 -18.49 -13.02 3.69
C ALA A 159 -17.26 -12.57 4.47
N ALA A 160 -16.50 -13.52 5.04
CA ALA A 160 -15.29 -13.20 5.80
C ALA A 160 -14.20 -12.56 4.93
N VAL A 161 -13.94 -13.15 3.75
CA VAL A 161 -12.98 -12.61 2.77
C VAL A 161 -13.44 -11.23 2.30
N LEU A 162 -14.72 -11.07 1.94
CA LEU A 162 -15.25 -9.77 1.53
C LEU A 162 -15.09 -8.71 2.62
N ALA A 163 -15.46 -9.02 3.87
CA ALA A 163 -15.39 -8.08 4.98
C ALA A 163 -13.95 -7.58 5.21
N LEU A 164 -12.96 -8.47 5.11
CA LEU A 164 -11.55 -8.12 5.21
C LEU A 164 -11.07 -7.26 4.02
N ILE A 165 -11.50 -7.56 2.79
CA ILE A 165 -11.20 -6.74 1.61
C ILE A 165 -11.75 -5.32 1.78
N VAL A 166 -13.03 -5.20 2.18
CA VAL A 166 -13.70 -3.92 2.40
C VAL A 166 -13.05 -3.15 3.55
N ALA A 167 -12.81 -3.81 4.69
CA ALA A 167 -12.14 -3.20 5.83
C ALA A 167 -10.74 -2.68 5.45
N GLY A 168 -9.93 -3.47 4.74
CA GLY A 168 -8.62 -3.04 4.27
C GLY A 168 -8.70 -1.86 3.28
N GLY A 169 -9.66 -1.87 2.34
CA GLY A 169 -9.87 -0.77 1.40
C GLY A 169 -10.30 0.54 2.10
N LEU A 170 -11.16 0.45 3.10
CA LEU A 170 -11.57 1.58 3.92
C LEU A 170 -10.42 2.10 4.79
N LEU A 171 -9.60 1.23 5.39
CA LEU A 171 -8.42 1.62 6.16
C LEU A 171 -7.38 2.34 5.30
N TYR A 172 -7.11 1.85 4.08
CA TYR A 172 -6.26 2.56 3.12
C TYR A 172 -6.83 3.93 2.75
N SER A 173 -8.14 4.01 2.51
CA SER A 173 -8.82 5.26 2.18
C SER A 173 -8.76 6.27 3.33
N ALA A 174 -9.00 5.81 4.56
CA ALA A 174 -8.85 6.62 5.77
C ALA A 174 -7.40 7.10 5.94
N GLY A 175 -6.42 6.24 5.69
CA GLY A 175 -5.00 6.61 5.70
C GLY A 175 -4.69 7.72 4.69
N ALA A 176 -5.20 7.60 3.45
CA ALA A 176 -5.03 8.61 2.42
C ALA A 176 -5.64 9.95 2.83
N VAL A 177 -6.82 9.94 3.47
CA VAL A 177 -7.46 11.15 4.02
C VAL A 177 -6.60 11.76 5.13
N VAL A 178 -6.11 10.96 6.08
CA VAL A 178 -5.22 11.43 7.14
C VAL A 178 -3.95 12.07 6.58
N TYR A 179 -3.35 11.44 5.57
CA TYR A 179 -2.17 11.97 4.90
C TYR A 179 -2.45 13.29 4.18
N ALA A 180 -3.58 13.39 3.48
CA ALA A 180 -3.97 14.59 2.73
C ALA A 180 -4.31 15.76 3.66
N LEU A 181 -5.05 15.51 4.75
CA LEU A 181 -5.45 16.52 5.72
C LEU A 181 -4.36 16.83 6.75
N GLN A 182 -3.31 16.00 6.81
CA GLN A 182 -2.26 16.04 7.83
C GLN A 182 -2.82 16.01 9.26
N ARG A 183 -3.96 15.32 9.45
CA ARG A 183 -4.67 15.19 10.73
C ARG A 183 -5.36 13.83 10.83
N PRO A 184 -5.48 13.24 12.04
CA PRO A 184 -5.04 13.78 13.33
C PRO A 184 -3.51 13.75 13.50
N ASP A 185 -2.98 14.62 14.35
CA ASP A 185 -1.54 14.70 14.67
C ASP A 185 -1.35 14.51 16.18
N PRO A 186 -1.50 13.27 16.69
CA PRO A 186 -1.75 13.04 18.12
C PRO A 186 -0.53 13.34 19.00
N SER A 187 0.68 13.19 18.46
CA SER A 187 1.91 13.62 19.12
C SER A 187 2.97 14.06 18.09
N PRO A 188 3.07 15.35 17.76
CA PRO A 188 3.98 15.85 16.73
C PRO A 188 5.45 15.44 16.93
N ARG A 189 5.86 15.16 18.17
CA ARG A 189 7.24 14.73 18.50
C ARG A 189 7.45 13.21 18.42
N TRP A 190 6.41 12.41 18.59
CA TRP A 190 6.54 10.94 18.72
C TRP A 190 5.76 10.20 17.65
N PHE A 191 4.48 10.50 17.49
CA PHE A 191 3.54 9.81 16.62
C PHE A 191 2.64 10.85 15.95
N GLY A 192 3.05 11.33 14.78
CA GLY A 192 2.31 12.35 14.06
C GLY A 192 1.33 11.77 13.04
N PHE A 193 0.73 12.62 12.22
CA PHE A 193 -0.24 12.20 11.19
C PHE A 193 0.30 11.15 10.21
N HIS A 194 1.60 11.19 9.91
CA HIS A 194 2.21 10.22 9.00
C HIS A 194 2.38 8.85 9.65
N GLU A 195 2.61 8.81 10.97
CA GLU A 195 2.61 7.57 11.73
C GLU A 195 1.21 6.97 11.83
N VAL A 196 0.16 7.82 11.94
CA VAL A 196 -1.24 7.37 11.80
C VAL A 196 -1.48 6.77 10.41
N PHE A 197 -1.02 7.44 9.35
CA PHE A 197 -1.09 6.91 7.98
C PHE A 197 -0.39 5.55 7.83
N HIS A 198 0.83 5.40 8.37
CA HIS A 198 1.54 4.12 8.37
C HIS A 198 0.81 3.04 9.18
N ALA A 199 0.24 3.39 10.32
CA ALA A 199 -0.52 2.43 11.14
C ALA A 199 -1.77 1.93 10.39
N LEU A 200 -2.51 2.82 9.74
CA LEU A 200 -3.66 2.46 8.90
C LEU A 200 -3.24 1.61 7.69
N THR A 201 -2.08 1.91 7.09
CA THR A 201 -1.50 1.14 5.99
C THR A 201 -1.13 -0.29 6.43
N VAL A 202 -0.51 -0.44 7.60
CA VAL A 202 -0.19 -1.75 8.17
C VAL A 202 -1.46 -2.53 8.49
N ALA A 203 -2.44 -1.91 9.15
CA ALA A 203 -3.72 -2.56 9.45
C ALA A 203 -4.48 -2.99 8.18
N ALA A 204 -4.49 -2.14 7.15
CA ALA A 204 -5.09 -2.44 5.87
C ALA A 204 -4.39 -3.63 5.17
N PHE A 205 -3.05 -3.61 5.14
CA PHE A 205 -2.25 -4.71 4.60
C PHE A 205 -2.52 -6.02 5.35
N THR A 206 -2.61 -5.99 6.68
CA THR A 206 -2.91 -7.19 7.48
C THR A 206 -4.31 -7.74 7.17
N ALA A 207 -5.31 -6.89 7.01
CA ALA A 207 -6.64 -7.30 6.59
C ALA A 207 -6.64 -7.95 5.19
N HIS A 208 -5.94 -7.34 4.22
CA HIS A 208 -5.82 -7.92 2.88
C HIS A 208 -5.00 -9.20 2.85
N TYR A 209 -3.92 -9.29 3.62
CA TYR A 209 -3.17 -10.54 3.81
C TYR A 209 -4.07 -11.65 4.34
N ALA A 210 -4.85 -11.38 5.40
CA ALA A 210 -5.78 -12.37 5.96
C ALA A 210 -6.84 -12.79 4.94
N ALA A 211 -7.41 -11.87 4.15
CA ALA A 211 -8.34 -12.19 3.08
C ALA A 211 -7.73 -13.10 2.03
N ILE A 212 -6.50 -12.79 1.59
CA ILE A 212 -5.77 -13.57 0.58
C ILE A 212 -5.40 -14.95 1.14
N SER A 213 -4.96 -15.05 2.39
CA SER A 213 -4.70 -16.33 3.07
C SER A 213 -5.94 -17.22 3.07
N LEU A 214 -7.10 -16.71 3.49
CA LEU A 214 -8.37 -17.46 3.51
C LEU A 214 -8.81 -17.90 2.10
N ALA A 215 -8.51 -17.10 1.08
CA ALA A 215 -8.79 -17.45 -0.32
C ALA A 215 -7.78 -18.46 -0.89
N THR A 216 -6.63 -18.63 -0.25
CA THR A 216 -5.51 -19.44 -0.76
C THR A 216 -5.52 -20.87 -0.20
N TYR A 217 -5.82 -21.06 1.09
CA TYR A 217 -5.79 -22.35 1.77
C TYR A 217 -6.89 -22.51 2.83
#